data_AF-A0A6D2HUN8-F1
#
_entry.id   AF-A0A6D2HUN8-F1
#
_cell.length_a   1.000
_cell.length_b   1.000
_cell.length_c   1.000
_cell.angle_alpha   90.00
_cell.angle_beta   90.00
_cell.angle_gamma   90.00
#
_symmetry.space_group_name_H-M   'P 1'
#
loop_
_entity.id
_entity.type
_entity.pdbx_description
1 polymer ?
#
loop_
_entity_poly.entity_id
_entity_poly.type
_entity_poly.pdbx_seq_one_letter_code
_entity_poly.pdbx_strand_id
1 'polypeptide(L)'
;MEKIFRSSSLVLLFGLILLLISNFHGVVQLAEAGQRRMEITDDLEDVEDNEEDGSWKEWGNKAPTPEFDPPPDFSGMGFEQIQAEMAKRTFGPVVGFVKLRLGVLRTKDMVVDIAMKWTKVLRTGGIGVRFMAVDRSTVMFNMQNGKEVTELREFVLNQEEAYEVKIGKQEFRRPGDPPLEDVVNKLQAEQSKDGADSNKKDEL
;
A
#
# COMPACT_ATOMS: atom_id res chain seq x y z
N MET A 1 -27.42 96.93 2.71
CA MET A 1 -27.93 96.19 1.53
C MET A 1 -27.94 94.70 1.85
N GLU A 2 -28.90 94.25 2.67
CA GLU A 2 -28.90 92.94 3.36
C GLU A 2 -29.63 91.82 2.58
N LYS A 3 -29.97 92.04 1.30
CA LYS A 3 -30.75 91.09 0.50
C LYS A 3 -29.90 90.16 -0.39
N ILE A 4 -28.61 90.46 -0.56
CA ILE A 4 -27.72 89.70 -1.46
C ILE A 4 -27.10 88.47 -0.77
N PHE A 5 -26.96 88.50 0.56
CA PHE A 5 -26.35 87.39 1.31
C PHE A 5 -27.30 86.18 1.47
N ARG A 6 -28.62 86.41 1.45
CA ARG A 6 -29.64 85.34 1.51
C ARG A 6 -29.68 84.48 0.24
N SER A 7 -29.42 85.05 -0.95
CA SER A 7 -29.41 84.28 -2.20
C SER A 7 -28.15 83.43 -2.33
N SER A 8 -26.99 83.94 -1.87
CA SER A 8 -25.73 83.19 -1.91
C SER A 8 -25.77 81.95 -1.01
N SER A 9 -26.38 82.05 0.17
CA SER A 9 -26.59 80.89 1.06
C SER A 9 -27.56 79.85 0.47
N LEU A 10 -28.62 80.28 -0.23
CA LEU A 10 -29.55 79.37 -0.91
C LEU A 10 -28.90 78.68 -2.12
N VAL A 11 -28.04 79.38 -2.87
CA VAL A 11 -27.29 78.80 -3.99
C VAL A 11 -26.27 77.77 -3.50
N LEU A 12 -25.58 78.04 -2.40
CA LEU A 12 -24.67 77.07 -1.77
C LEU A 12 -25.42 75.85 -1.23
N LEU A 13 -26.58 76.04 -0.60
CA LEU A 13 -27.43 74.94 -0.13
C LEU A 13 -27.92 74.08 -1.30
N PHE A 14 -28.33 74.71 -2.41
CA PHE A 14 -28.80 74.02 -3.60
C PHE A 14 -27.67 73.22 -4.28
N GLY A 15 -26.44 73.76 -4.32
CA GLY A 15 -25.27 73.04 -4.80
C GLY A 15 -24.90 71.83 -3.93
N LEU A 16 -25.06 71.95 -2.60
CA LEU A 16 -24.78 70.86 -1.67
C LEU A 16 -25.83 69.74 -1.74
N ILE A 17 -27.09 70.11 -1.98
CA ILE A 17 -28.18 69.15 -2.25
C ILE A 17 -27.98 68.42 -3.58
N LEU A 18 -27.56 69.13 -4.64
CA LEU A 18 -27.23 68.50 -5.93
C LEU A 18 -26.07 67.51 -5.80
N LEU A 19 -25.02 67.84 -5.03
CA LEU A 19 -23.91 66.93 -4.73
C LEU A 19 -24.35 65.68 -3.95
N LEU A 20 -25.29 65.82 -3.01
CA LEU A 20 -25.86 64.67 -2.29
C LEU A 20 -26.70 63.78 -3.21
N ILE A 21 -27.52 64.36 -4.10
CA ILE A 21 -28.36 63.61 -5.06
C ILE A 21 -27.50 62.90 -6.11
N SER A 22 -26.41 63.52 -6.59
CA SER A 22 -25.49 62.88 -7.54
C SER A 22 -24.69 61.73 -6.92
N ASN A 23 -24.32 61.83 -5.64
CA ASN A 23 -23.70 60.71 -4.90
C ASN A 23 -24.69 59.55 -4.68
N PHE A 24 -25.98 59.84 -4.48
CA PHE A 24 -27.01 58.80 -4.38
C PHE A 24 -27.29 58.07 -5.70
N HIS A 25 -27.24 58.75 -6.86
CA HIS A 25 -27.44 58.08 -8.17
C HIS A 25 -26.36 57.05 -8.51
N GLY A 26 -25.11 57.25 -8.04
CA GLY A 26 -24.03 56.25 -8.19
C GLY A 26 -24.24 55.00 -7.32
N VAL A 27 -24.91 55.14 -6.17
CA VAL A 27 -25.24 54.02 -5.27
C VAL A 27 -26.48 53.24 -5.75
N VAL A 28 -27.45 53.92 -6.38
CA VAL A 28 -28.66 53.26 -6.91
C VAL A 28 -28.35 52.36 -8.12
N GLN A 29 -27.35 52.70 -8.95
CA GLN A 29 -26.87 51.79 -10.01
C GLN A 29 -26.18 50.52 -9.48
N LEU A 30 -25.67 50.53 -8.25
CA LEU A 30 -25.06 49.34 -7.63
C LEU A 30 -26.12 48.35 -7.13
N ALA A 31 -27.34 48.81 -6.83
CA ALA A 31 -28.45 47.94 -6.42
C ALA A 31 -29.10 47.21 -7.61
N GLU A 32 -29.06 47.77 -8.82
CA GLU A 32 -29.63 47.17 -10.04
C GLU A 32 -28.72 46.07 -10.64
N ALA A 33 -27.43 46.06 -10.29
CA ALA A 33 -26.50 44.99 -10.68
C ALA A 33 -26.73 43.66 -9.91
N GLY A 34 -27.50 43.67 -8.82
CA GLY A 34 -27.79 42.48 -7.99
C GLY A 34 -29.06 41.71 -8.36
N GLN A 35 -29.90 42.23 -9.26
CA GLN A 35 -31.16 41.57 -9.64
C GLN A 35 -31.04 40.57 -10.79
N ARG A 36 -29.89 40.48 -11.45
CA ARG A 36 -29.61 39.41 -12.40
C ARG A 36 -29.12 38.19 -11.61
N ARG A 37 -30.06 37.49 -10.96
CA ARG A 37 -29.79 36.09 -10.58
C ARG A 37 -29.61 35.34 -11.89
N MET A 38 -28.36 35.04 -12.24
CA MET A 38 -28.07 34.02 -13.24
C MET A 38 -28.51 32.70 -12.61
N GLU A 39 -29.74 32.28 -12.90
CA GLU A 39 -30.18 30.93 -12.64
C GLU A 39 -29.43 30.06 -13.64
N ILE A 40 -28.34 29.46 -13.18
CA ILE A 40 -27.65 28.42 -13.93
C ILE A 40 -28.66 27.28 -13.95
N THR A 41 -29.23 27.02 -15.12
CA THR A 41 -30.09 25.86 -15.35
C THR A 41 -29.28 24.60 -15.03
N ASP A 42 -29.82 23.73 -14.17
CA ASP A 42 -29.19 22.46 -13.77
C ASP A 42 -29.22 21.42 -14.92
N ASP A 43 -29.77 21.81 -16.07
CA ASP A 43 -29.78 21.03 -17.31
C ASP A 43 -28.38 21.04 -17.93
N LEU A 44 -27.51 20.14 -17.46
CA LEU A 44 -26.17 19.85 -18.00
C LEU A 44 -26.21 19.00 -19.28
N GLU A 45 -27.33 18.94 -19.99
CA GLU A 45 -27.48 18.13 -21.21
C GLU A 45 -26.68 18.69 -22.41
N ASP A 46 -26.33 19.97 -22.39
CA ASP A 46 -25.53 20.62 -23.45
C ASP A 46 -24.02 20.61 -23.17
N VAL A 47 -23.60 20.10 -22.01
CA VAL A 47 -22.19 19.95 -21.63
C VAL A 47 -21.69 18.60 -22.13
N GLU A 48 -21.18 18.58 -23.36
CA GLU A 48 -20.38 17.44 -23.84
C GLU A 48 -19.02 17.43 -23.11
N ASP A 49 -18.85 16.50 -22.16
CA ASP A 49 -17.58 16.26 -21.49
C ASP A 49 -16.57 15.63 -22.47
N ASN A 50 -15.84 16.49 -23.19
CA ASN A 50 -14.78 16.09 -24.10
C ASN A 50 -13.40 15.94 -23.39
N GLU A 51 -13.38 15.89 -22.05
CA GLU A 51 -12.17 15.67 -21.25
C GLU A 51 -12.02 14.21 -20.79
N GLU A 52 -12.89 13.30 -21.24
CA GLU A 52 -12.60 11.87 -21.10
C GLU A 52 -11.47 11.48 -22.07
N ASP A 53 -10.24 11.43 -21.55
CA ASP A 53 -9.10 10.93 -22.28
C ASP A 53 -9.40 9.54 -22.86
N GLY A 54 -8.71 9.16 -23.94
CA GLY A 54 -8.90 7.83 -24.53
C GLY A 54 -8.64 6.69 -23.54
N SER A 55 -7.90 6.96 -22.46
CA SER A 55 -7.56 6.00 -21.42
C SER A 55 -8.75 5.67 -20.51
N TRP A 56 -9.64 6.63 -20.23
CA TRP A 56 -10.85 6.44 -19.44
C TRP A 56 -11.92 5.67 -20.20
N LYS A 57 -12.05 5.90 -21.51
CA LYS A 57 -12.92 5.10 -22.39
C LYS A 57 -12.50 3.63 -22.47
N GLU A 58 -11.20 3.36 -22.32
CA GLU A 58 -10.65 2.01 -22.30
C GLU A 58 -10.74 1.32 -20.94
N TRP A 59 -10.94 2.07 -19.86
CA TRP A 59 -10.95 1.55 -18.49
C TRP A 59 -12.10 0.56 -18.21
N GLY A 60 -13.22 0.68 -18.93
CA GLY A 60 -14.35 -0.26 -18.86
C GLY A 60 -14.28 -1.43 -19.85
N ASN A 61 -13.36 -1.40 -20.81
CA ASN A 61 -13.19 -2.51 -21.74
C ASN A 61 -12.56 -3.68 -21.00
N LYS A 62 -13.12 -4.88 -21.18
CA LYS A 62 -12.48 -6.10 -20.67
C LYS A 62 -11.09 -6.15 -21.28
N ALA A 63 -10.06 -6.00 -20.45
CA ALA A 63 -8.69 -6.26 -20.86
C ALA A 63 -8.69 -7.59 -21.62
N PRO A 64 -8.02 -7.69 -22.78
CA PRO A 64 -7.90 -8.95 -23.49
C PRO A 64 -7.43 -9.97 -22.47
N THR A 65 -8.23 -11.04 -22.29
CA THR A 65 -7.87 -12.15 -21.42
C THR A 65 -6.43 -12.49 -21.76
N PRO A 66 -5.47 -12.41 -20.81
CA PRO A 66 -4.08 -12.66 -21.13
C PRO A 66 -4.04 -14.01 -21.83
N GLU A 67 -3.56 -14.00 -23.09
CA GLU A 67 -3.45 -15.20 -23.90
C GLU A 67 -2.79 -16.24 -23.02
N PHE A 68 -3.54 -17.30 -22.71
CA PHE A 68 -3.06 -18.35 -21.87
C PHE A 68 -1.96 -19.02 -22.70
N ASP A 69 -0.70 -18.68 -22.42
CA ASP A 69 0.44 -19.28 -23.09
C ASP A 69 0.19 -20.78 -23.12
N PRO A 70 0.25 -21.42 -24.31
CA PRO A 70 -0.04 -22.83 -24.42
C PRO A 70 0.77 -23.59 -23.35
N PRO A 71 0.17 -24.63 -22.74
CA PRO A 71 0.86 -25.39 -21.72
C PRO A 71 2.23 -25.83 -22.27
N PRO A 72 3.32 -25.64 -21.50
CA PRO A 72 4.64 -26.01 -21.97
C PRO A 72 4.67 -27.48 -22.35
N ASP A 73 5.36 -27.84 -23.42
CA ASP A 73 5.56 -29.23 -23.77
C ASP A 73 6.50 -29.89 -22.76
N PHE A 74 5.93 -30.71 -21.88
CA PHE A 74 6.66 -31.41 -20.83
C PHE A 74 7.32 -32.71 -21.31
N SER A 75 7.14 -33.11 -22.58
CA SER A 75 7.53 -34.42 -23.10
C SER A 75 9.05 -34.69 -23.07
N GLY A 76 9.88 -33.64 -22.99
CA GLY A 76 11.34 -33.72 -22.92
C GLY A 76 11.97 -33.17 -21.63
N MET A 77 11.19 -32.73 -20.65
CA MET A 77 11.70 -32.10 -19.42
C MET A 77 11.81 -33.10 -18.26
N GLY A 78 12.83 -32.92 -17.42
CA GLY A 78 12.95 -33.64 -16.14
C GLY A 78 11.90 -33.15 -15.12
N PHE A 79 11.51 -34.02 -14.18
CA PHE A 79 10.48 -33.72 -13.16
C PHE A 79 10.72 -32.41 -12.37
N GLU A 80 11.98 -32.08 -12.09
CA GLU A 80 12.37 -30.84 -11.42
C GLU A 80 12.14 -29.59 -12.29
N GLN A 81 12.40 -29.70 -13.59
CA GLN A 81 12.14 -28.63 -14.56
C GLN A 81 10.65 -28.40 -14.76
N ILE A 82 9.87 -29.49 -14.82
CA ILE A 82 8.40 -29.44 -14.90
C ILE A 82 7.83 -28.71 -13.66
N GLN A 83 8.33 -29.03 -12.46
CA GLN A 83 7.92 -28.33 -11.24
C GLN A 83 8.29 -26.85 -11.26
N ALA A 84 9.50 -26.50 -11.70
CA ALA A 84 9.93 -25.11 -11.80
C ALA A 84 9.05 -24.33 -12.79
N GLU A 85 8.69 -24.94 -13.91
CA GLU A 85 7.84 -24.32 -14.92
C GLU A 85 6.38 -24.15 -14.45
N MET A 86 5.84 -25.14 -13.74
CA MET A 86 4.54 -25.05 -13.09
C MET A 86 4.52 -24.00 -11.96
N ALA A 87 5.61 -23.88 -11.19
CA ALA A 87 5.76 -22.87 -10.15
C ALA A 87 5.71 -21.44 -10.72
N LYS A 88 6.33 -21.19 -11.89
CA LYS A 88 6.26 -19.89 -12.58
C LYS A 88 4.83 -19.50 -12.99
N ARG A 89 3.97 -20.49 -13.23
CA ARG A 89 2.58 -20.30 -13.68
C ARG A 89 1.56 -20.55 -12.56
N THR A 90 1.99 -20.64 -11.30
CA THR A 90 1.05 -20.90 -10.20
C THR A 90 0.26 -19.64 -9.88
N PHE A 91 -1.00 -19.62 -10.31
CA PHE A 91 -1.91 -18.48 -10.14
C PHE A 91 -2.88 -18.62 -8.96
N GLY A 92 -2.77 -19.72 -8.20
CA GLY A 92 -3.69 -20.04 -7.10
C GLY A 92 -3.20 -19.55 -5.72
N PRO A 93 -4.03 -19.72 -4.67
CA PRO A 93 -3.64 -19.42 -3.31
C PRO A 93 -2.45 -20.26 -2.86
N VAL A 94 -1.49 -19.62 -2.20
CA VAL A 94 -0.26 -20.23 -1.68
C VAL A 94 -0.24 -20.11 -0.17
N VAL A 95 0.04 -21.23 0.49
CA VAL A 95 0.34 -21.29 1.92
C VAL A 95 1.76 -21.79 2.09
N GLY A 96 2.51 -21.14 2.97
CA GLY A 96 3.86 -21.54 3.29
C GLY A 96 4.24 -21.22 4.73
N PHE A 97 5.43 -21.67 5.09
CA PHE A 97 6.00 -21.51 6.42
C PHE A 97 7.38 -20.90 6.30
N VAL A 98 7.73 -20.02 7.23
CA VAL A 98 9.04 -19.43 7.38
C VAL A 98 9.59 -19.91 8.71
N LYS A 99 10.73 -20.59 8.65
CA LYS A 99 11.53 -20.93 9.81
C LYS A 99 12.47 -19.76 10.09
N LEU A 100 12.39 -19.25 11.32
CA LEU A 100 13.24 -18.20 11.83
C LEU A 100 14.58 -18.77 12.30
N ARG A 101 15.62 -17.94 12.32
CA ARG A 101 16.96 -18.34 12.76
C ARG A 101 16.94 -18.90 14.18
N LEU A 102 17.46 -20.11 14.33
CA LEU A 102 17.63 -20.78 15.61
C LEU A 102 18.77 -20.13 16.42
N GLY A 103 18.73 -20.24 17.74
CA GLY A 103 19.75 -19.68 18.65
C GLY A 103 19.46 -18.27 19.19
N VAL A 104 18.46 -17.57 18.65
CA VAL A 104 17.97 -16.31 19.22
C VAL A 104 16.78 -16.60 20.13
N LEU A 105 16.85 -16.16 21.38
CA LEU A 105 15.74 -16.25 22.33
C LEU A 105 14.58 -15.37 21.85
N ARG A 106 13.45 -16.01 21.51
CA ARG A 106 12.21 -15.33 21.10
C ARG A 106 11.04 -15.81 21.95
N THR A 107 10.19 -14.87 22.33
CA THR A 107 8.86 -15.16 22.86
C THR A 107 7.86 -15.27 21.71
N LYS A 108 6.67 -15.80 21.98
CA LYS A 108 5.61 -15.88 20.97
C LYS A 108 5.19 -14.49 20.48
N ASP A 109 5.14 -13.52 21.38
CA ASP A 109 4.73 -12.14 21.06
C ASP A 109 5.71 -11.47 20.09
N MET A 110 7.02 -11.69 20.27
CA MET A 110 8.02 -11.20 19.32
C MET A 110 7.81 -11.76 17.91
N VAL A 111 7.40 -13.02 17.78
CA VAL A 111 7.13 -13.63 16.48
C VAL A 111 5.84 -13.07 15.87
N VAL A 112 4.83 -12.77 16.70
CA VAL A 112 3.62 -12.07 16.26
C VAL A 112 3.98 -10.67 15.74
N ASP A 113 4.87 -9.95 16.41
CA ASP A 113 5.35 -8.64 15.96
C ASP A 113 6.09 -8.71 14.62
N ILE A 114 6.97 -9.70 14.45
CA ILE A 114 7.65 -9.98 13.16
C ILE A 114 6.61 -10.23 12.07
N ALA A 115 5.64 -11.11 12.32
CA ALA A 115 4.59 -11.44 11.37
C ALA A 115 3.76 -10.20 10.98
N MET A 116 3.39 -9.36 11.97
CA MET A 116 2.67 -8.12 11.72
C MET A 116 3.50 -7.11 10.95
N LYS A 117 4.79 -6.96 11.27
CA LYS A 117 5.72 -6.06 10.58
C LYS A 117 5.86 -6.47 9.12
N TRP A 118 6.13 -7.74 8.83
CA TRP A 118 6.24 -8.23 7.45
C TRP A 118 4.94 -8.09 6.68
N THR A 119 3.79 -8.39 7.30
CA THR A 119 2.47 -8.18 6.68
C THR A 119 2.27 -6.71 6.31
N LYS A 120 2.63 -5.77 7.19
CA LYS A 120 2.49 -4.32 6.92
C LYS A 120 3.40 -3.88 5.77
N VAL A 121 4.68 -4.30 5.79
CA VAL A 121 5.67 -3.92 4.77
C VAL A 121 5.27 -4.44 3.40
N LEU A 122 4.86 -5.70 3.30
CA LEU A 122 4.47 -6.30 2.02
C LEU A 122 3.15 -5.70 1.51
N ARG A 123 2.21 -5.41 2.41
CA ARG A 123 0.99 -4.67 2.06
C ARG A 123 1.29 -3.27 1.52
N THR A 124 2.28 -2.55 2.05
CA THR A 124 2.72 -1.26 1.48
C THR A 124 3.40 -1.43 0.12
N GLY A 125 4.00 -2.59 -0.15
CA GLY A 125 4.54 -2.95 -1.46
C GLY A 125 3.50 -3.51 -2.45
N GLY A 126 2.21 -3.47 -2.12
CA GLY A 126 1.14 -3.99 -2.98
C GLY A 126 0.96 -5.51 -2.93
N ILE A 127 1.75 -6.24 -2.13
CA ILE A 127 1.69 -7.69 -2.03
C ILE A 127 0.66 -8.13 -0.97
N GLY A 128 -0.36 -8.86 -1.42
CA GLY A 128 -1.50 -9.29 -0.62
C GLY A 128 -1.25 -10.56 0.20
N VAL A 129 -0.35 -10.49 1.19
CA VAL A 129 0.01 -11.63 2.03
C VAL A 129 -0.34 -11.41 3.51
N ARG A 130 -0.74 -12.48 4.20
CA ARG A 130 -1.02 -12.48 5.64
C ARG A 130 -0.08 -13.43 6.37
N PHE A 131 0.76 -12.89 7.25
CA PHE A 131 1.59 -13.69 8.14
C PHE A 131 0.91 -13.93 9.49
N MET A 132 1.16 -15.10 10.08
CA MET A 132 0.63 -15.55 11.36
C MET A 132 1.72 -16.30 12.13
N ALA A 133 1.92 -15.97 13.40
CA ALA A 133 2.85 -16.70 14.26
C ALA A 133 2.28 -18.09 14.61
N VAL A 134 3.06 -19.14 14.35
CA VAL A 134 2.69 -20.53 14.69
C VAL A 134 3.35 -20.94 16.00
N ASP A 135 4.66 -20.76 16.09
CA ASP A 135 5.48 -21.07 17.27
C ASP A 135 6.55 -19.99 17.49
N ARG A 136 7.52 -20.22 18.39
CA ARG A 136 8.60 -19.25 18.72
C ARG A 136 9.65 -19.07 17.61
N SER A 137 9.62 -19.92 16.59
CA SER A 137 10.59 -20.04 15.50
C SER A 137 9.93 -20.17 14.12
N THR A 138 8.61 -20.15 14.02
CA THR A 138 7.90 -20.43 12.78
C THR A 138 6.77 -19.42 12.59
N VAL A 139 6.76 -18.83 11.39
CA VAL A 139 5.69 -17.96 10.91
C VAL A 139 5.03 -18.64 9.71
N MET A 140 3.71 -18.76 9.70
CA MET A 140 2.96 -19.19 8.52
C MET A 140 2.58 -17.95 7.70
N PHE A 141 2.53 -18.08 6.38
CA PHE A 141 1.89 -17.09 5.52
C PHE A 141 0.82 -17.72 4.62
N ASN A 142 -0.18 -16.92 4.28
CA ASN A 142 -1.17 -17.23 3.26
C ASN A 142 -1.26 -16.06 2.28
N MET A 143 -1.22 -16.36 0.99
CA MET A 143 -1.28 -15.40 -0.11
C MET A 143 -2.30 -15.88 -1.13
N GLN A 144 -3.18 -15.00 -1.60
CA GLN A 144 -4.21 -15.37 -2.57
C GLN A 144 -3.67 -15.43 -4.00
N ASN A 145 -2.73 -14.53 -4.34
CA ASN A 145 -2.13 -14.45 -5.66
C ASN A 145 -0.77 -15.14 -5.70
N GLY A 146 -0.71 -16.38 -6.19
CA GLY A 146 0.54 -17.14 -6.31
C GLY A 146 1.62 -16.52 -7.18
N LYS A 147 1.29 -15.56 -8.07
CA LYS A 147 2.27 -14.90 -8.97
C LYS A 147 3.39 -14.20 -8.20
N GLU A 148 3.06 -13.63 -7.04
CA GLU A 148 3.97 -12.81 -6.23
C GLU A 148 4.84 -13.65 -5.29
N VAL A 149 4.78 -14.99 -5.38
CA VAL A 149 5.48 -15.89 -4.44
C VAL A 149 7.00 -15.76 -4.53
N THR A 150 7.52 -15.45 -5.72
CA THR A 150 8.95 -15.25 -5.96
C THR A 150 9.45 -14.01 -5.23
N GLU A 151 8.71 -12.90 -5.33
CA GLU A 151 9.03 -11.64 -4.65
C GLU A 151 8.89 -11.77 -3.14
N LEU A 152 7.83 -12.45 -2.68
CA LEU A 152 7.63 -12.76 -1.27
C LEU A 152 8.81 -13.55 -0.71
N ARG A 153 9.24 -14.59 -1.43
CA ARG A 153 10.39 -15.43 -1.04
C ARG A 153 11.66 -14.59 -0.93
N GLU A 154 11.94 -13.74 -1.91
CA GLU A 154 13.13 -12.87 -1.90
C GLU A 154 13.09 -11.87 -0.75
N PHE A 155 11.95 -11.22 -0.52
CA PHE A 155 11.77 -10.33 0.62
C PHE A 155 12.04 -11.04 1.95
N VAL A 156 11.41 -12.20 2.17
CA VAL A 156 11.55 -12.96 3.42
C VAL A 156 12.98 -13.44 3.60
N LEU A 157 13.61 -13.99 2.55
CA LEU A 157 15.00 -14.43 2.62
C LEU A 157 15.99 -13.28 2.81
N ASN A 158 15.61 -12.02 2.57
CA ASN A 158 16.43 -10.86 2.91
C ASN A 158 16.33 -10.46 4.41
N GLN A 159 15.27 -10.87 5.11
CA GLN A 159 15.08 -10.54 6.54
C GLN A 159 16.03 -11.35 7.43
N GLU A 160 16.78 -10.68 8.31
CA GLU A 160 17.78 -11.31 9.19
C GLU A 160 17.20 -12.42 10.06
N GLU A 161 15.93 -12.28 10.43
CA GLU A 161 15.22 -13.24 11.28
C GLU A 161 14.87 -14.52 10.52
N ALA A 162 14.78 -14.49 9.19
CA ALA A 162 14.43 -15.64 8.37
C ALA A 162 15.64 -16.55 8.10
N TYR A 163 15.41 -17.85 8.16
CA TYR A 163 16.39 -18.88 7.85
C TYR A 163 15.97 -19.70 6.63
N GLU A 164 14.77 -20.25 6.65
CA GLU A 164 14.25 -21.11 5.59
C GLU A 164 12.79 -20.78 5.29
N VAL A 165 12.42 -20.81 4.02
CA VAL A 165 11.04 -20.65 3.54
C VAL A 165 10.59 -21.94 2.90
N LYS A 166 9.51 -22.53 3.41
CA LYS A 166 8.91 -23.77 2.93
C LYS A 166 7.57 -23.51 2.26
N ILE A 167 7.44 -23.93 1.01
CA ILE A 167 6.23 -23.79 0.21
C ILE A 167 5.88 -25.18 -0.33
N GLY A 168 4.83 -25.79 0.24
CA GLY A 168 4.53 -27.19 -0.01
C GLY A 168 5.71 -28.11 0.35
N LYS A 169 6.31 -28.75 -0.67
CA LYS A 169 7.47 -29.65 -0.52
C LYS A 169 8.82 -28.95 -0.80
N GLN A 170 8.80 -27.72 -1.31
CA GLN A 170 10.01 -26.99 -1.67
C GLN A 170 10.51 -26.18 -0.48
N GLU A 171 11.82 -26.21 -0.26
CA GLU A 171 12.51 -25.52 0.82
C GLU A 171 13.54 -24.57 0.21
N PHE A 172 13.44 -23.30 0.55
CA PHE A 172 14.29 -22.23 0.03
C PHE A 172 15.13 -21.64 1.16
N ARG A 173 16.42 -21.47 0.91
CA ARG A 173 17.40 -20.94 1.87
C ARG A 173 18.28 -19.90 1.20
N ARG A 174 18.97 -19.09 2.01
CA ARG A 174 20.00 -18.18 1.48
C ARG A 174 21.18 -19.00 0.93
N PRO A 175 21.88 -18.51 -0.11
CA PRO A 175 23.08 -19.16 -0.60
C PRO A 175 24.10 -19.34 0.53
N GLY A 176 24.52 -20.58 0.79
CA GLY A 176 25.52 -20.92 1.80
C GLY A 176 24.97 -21.30 3.19
N ASP A 177 23.67 -21.12 3.46
CA ASP A 177 23.08 -21.59 4.74
C ASP A 177 22.93 -23.13 4.72
N PRO A 178 23.40 -23.85 5.77
CA PRO A 178 23.28 -25.31 5.84
C PRO A 178 21.81 -25.77 5.94
N PRO A 179 21.52 -27.08 5.83
CA PRO A 179 20.20 -27.61 6.14
C PRO A 179 19.78 -27.30 7.59
N LEU A 180 18.49 -27.02 7.81
CA LEU A 180 17.96 -26.72 9.14
C LEU A 180 18.26 -27.84 10.15
N GLU A 181 18.14 -29.10 9.73
CA GLU A 181 18.43 -30.28 10.55
C GLU A 181 19.88 -30.26 11.08
N ASP A 182 20.85 -29.87 10.25
CA ASP A 182 22.25 -29.79 10.67
C ASP A 182 22.47 -28.70 11.72
N VAL A 183 21.72 -27.59 11.64
CA VAL A 183 21.78 -26.51 12.63
C VAL A 183 21.13 -26.95 13.94
N VAL A 184 19.99 -27.63 13.89
CA VAL A 184 19.33 -28.19 15.08
C VAL A 184 20.26 -29.18 15.78
N ASN A 185 20.88 -30.09 15.03
CA ASN A 185 21.81 -31.08 15.56
C ASN A 185 23.03 -30.43 16.23
N LYS A 186 23.61 -29.38 15.61
CA LYS A 186 24.72 -28.62 16.21
C LYS A 186 24.32 -27.94 17.51
N LEU A 187 23.16 -27.28 17.54
CA LEU A 187 22.67 -26.61 18.75
C LEU A 187 22.39 -27.59 19.89
N GLN A 188 21.84 -28.77 19.59
CA GLN A 188 21.67 -29.84 20.58
C GLN A 188 23.01 -30.41 21.07
N ALA A 189 23.99 -30.56 20.18
CA ALA A 189 25.34 -31.01 20.53
C ALA A 189 26.10 -29.99 21.40
N GLU A 190 25.86 -28.70 21.22
CA GLU A 190 26.41 -27.63 22.08
C GLU A 190 25.76 -27.65 23.47
N GLN A 191 24.42 -27.70 23.53
CA GLN A 191 23.69 -27.76 24.81
C GLN A 191 24.06 -28.98 25.66
N SER A 192 24.28 -30.13 25.03
CA SER A 192 24.69 -31.35 25.74
C SER A 192 26.13 -31.31 26.23
N LYS A 193 27.02 -30.52 25.61
CA LYS A 193 28.39 -30.29 26.10
C LYS A 193 28.41 -29.33 27.29
N ASP A 194 27.63 -28.24 27.22
CA ASP A 194 27.57 -27.24 28.30
C ASP A 194 27.01 -27.85 29.61
N GLY A 195 26.00 -28.72 29.51
CA GLY A 195 25.47 -29.44 30.67
C GLY A 195 26.42 -30.49 31.28
N ALA A 196 27.38 -31.01 30.49
CA ALA A 196 28.40 -31.93 30.98
C ALA A 196 29.55 -31.21 31.70
N ASP A 197 29.86 -29.98 31.30
CA ASP A 197 30.92 -29.16 31.93
C ASP A 197 30.44 -28.46 33.20
N SER A 198 29.14 -28.15 33.34
CA SER A 198 28.57 -27.65 34.59
C SER A 198 28.59 -28.71 35.70
N ASN A 199 28.32 -29.98 35.37
CA ASN A 199 28.34 -31.07 36.36
C ASN A 199 29.75 -31.44 36.88
N LYS A 200 30.82 -31.02 36.19
CA LYS A 200 32.21 -31.29 36.64
C LYS A 200 32.77 -30.23 37.59
N LYS A 201 32.14 -29.06 37.69
CA LYS A 201 32.60 -27.98 38.56
C LYS A 201 32.07 -28.05 39.99
N ASP A 202 31.04 -28.86 40.22
CA ASP A 202 30.42 -29.03 41.54
C ASP A 202 30.97 -30.24 42.33
N GLU A 203 31.95 -30.98 41.79
CA GLU A 203 32.61 -32.13 42.43
C GLU A 203 34.10 -31.89 42.84
N LEU A 204 34.56 -30.63 42.90
CA LEU A 204 35.93 -30.27 43.33
C LEU A 204 35.97 -29.46 44.64
#